data_AF-A0A2R6WXK2-F1
#
_entry.id   AF-A0A2R6WXK2-F1
#
_cell.length_a   1.000
_cell.length_b   1.000
_cell.length_c   1.000
_cell.angle_alpha   90.00
_cell.angle_beta   90.00
_cell.angle_gamma   90.00
#
_symmetry.space_group_name_H-M   'P 1'
#
loop_
_entity.id
_entity.type
_entity.pdbx_description
1 polymer ?
#
loop_
_entity_poly.entity_id
_entity_poly.type
_entity_poly.pdbx_seq_one_letter_code
_entity_poly.pdbx_strand_id
1 'polypeptide(L)'
;MKNLREALNQAGKSGIKVTTAHAFDVVKNTFPPSSGQFADTGRMQPLVNWLASVGSDFICNIYPYFTYMNSNEQITLQFGRLESGSVKDSNNGEIYTNLLAQQLDAVYAALGRLGQGNMRVVVGEIGWPTSGGTDTDTNNARIHNQNLVNLARGGTPLKPNWGIQTYIFAMFDENQKAAGLEKSWGLYNPRNFQAKYTINFGNSPILSNRITQGMRLSSGHFVKSKNQVYKFTMQADCNLVLHQTASDGYLELQSDGNAVVYSGGVARWASDTLGRNDGAHHIDVQDDGNVVMYNEANAAIWATNTSNGRITQGKRLSSGQFVDSKNRVYRFIMQADCNLVLYQTNVGRLWASNTHRIASDG
;
A
#
# COMPACT_ATOMS: atom_id res chain seq x y z
N MET A 1 28.33 -3.84 -19.95
CA MET A 1 27.76 -4.10 -18.60
C MET A 1 28.82 -4.63 -17.63
N LYS A 2 29.51 -5.74 -17.93
CA LYS A 2 30.61 -6.29 -17.08
C LYS A 2 31.69 -5.25 -16.74
N ASN A 3 32.29 -4.60 -17.74
CA ASN A 3 33.34 -3.59 -17.52
C ASN A 3 32.86 -2.41 -16.66
N LEU A 4 31.62 -1.96 -16.84
CA LEU A 4 31.04 -0.88 -16.02
C LEU A 4 30.85 -1.32 -14.57
N ARG A 5 30.40 -2.56 -14.34
CA ARG A 5 30.28 -3.13 -12.98
C ARG A 5 31.64 -3.23 -12.30
N GLU A 6 32.65 -3.66 -13.04
CA GLU A 6 34.03 -3.74 -12.53
C GLU A 6 34.58 -2.36 -12.18
N ALA A 7 34.43 -1.37 -13.06
CA ALA A 7 34.84 0.01 -12.80
C ALA A 7 34.14 0.59 -11.55
N LEU A 8 32.84 0.34 -11.36
CA LEU A 8 32.11 0.75 -10.16
C LEU A 8 32.64 0.06 -8.89
N ASN A 9 33.00 -1.22 -8.97
CA ASN A 9 33.59 -1.94 -7.84
C ASN A 9 34.97 -1.37 -7.48
N GLN A 10 35.84 -1.15 -8.47
CA GLN A 10 37.17 -0.56 -8.29
C GLN A 10 37.09 0.86 -7.68
N ALA A 11 36.05 1.62 -8.02
CA ALA A 11 35.78 2.95 -7.47
C ALA A 11 35.08 2.92 -6.09
N GLY A 12 34.84 1.76 -5.48
CA GLY A 12 34.12 1.65 -4.20
C GLY A 12 32.64 2.04 -4.28
N LYS A 13 32.02 1.96 -5.46
CA LYS A 13 30.61 2.30 -5.75
C LYS A 13 29.76 1.06 -6.05
N SER A 14 30.05 -0.07 -5.40
CA SER A 14 29.37 -1.35 -5.62
C SER A 14 27.87 -1.34 -5.31
N GLY A 15 27.36 -0.33 -4.59
CA GLY A 15 25.93 -0.08 -4.39
C GLY A 15 25.16 0.41 -5.63
N ILE A 16 25.86 0.90 -6.66
CA ILE A 16 25.25 1.29 -7.94
C ILE A 16 25.04 0.04 -8.79
N LYS A 17 23.78 -0.30 -9.05
CA LYS A 17 23.39 -1.44 -9.89
C LYS A 17 23.62 -1.13 -11.37
N VAL A 18 24.11 -2.12 -12.12
CA VAL A 18 24.28 -2.02 -13.58
C VAL A 18 23.22 -2.89 -14.25
N THR A 19 22.39 -2.27 -15.07
CA THR A 19 21.33 -2.94 -15.82
C THR A 19 21.19 -2.34 -17.22
N THR A 20 20.19 -2.77 -17.98
CA THR A 20 19.82 -2.24 -19.29
C THR A 20 18.30 -2.19 -19.40
N ALA A 21 17.78 -1.21 -20.15
CA ALA A 21 16.35 -1.07 -20.42
C ALA A 21 15.96 -1.88 -21.67
N HIS A 22 14.74 -2.42 -21.63
CA HIS A 22 14.15 -3.18 -22.72
C HIS A 22 12.78 -2.62 -23.07
N ALA A 23 12.44 -2.55 -24.35
CA ALA A 23 11.06 -2.36 -24.76
C ALA A 23 10.21 -3.60 -24.39
N PHE A 24 8.90 -3.41 -24.23
CA PHE A 24 8.00 -4.48 -23.80
C PHE A 24 7.95 -5.67 -24.78
N ASP A 25 8.26 -5.45 -26.06
CA ASP A 25 8.36 -6.49 -27.10
C ASP A 25 9.49 -7.52 -26.88
N VAL A 26 10.34 -7.31 -25.87
CA VAL A 26 11.28 -8.32 -25.37
C VAL A 26 10.53 -9.57 -24.87
N VAL A 27 9.26 -9.45 -24.51
CA VAL A 27 8.36 -10.54 -24.11
C VAL A 27 7.28 -10.76 -25.18
N LYS A 28 7.03 -12.03 -25.51
CA LYS A 28 5.94 -12.50 -26.37
C LYS A 28 4.95 -13.36 -25.59
N ASN A 29 3.81 -13.67 -26.21
CA ASN A 29 2.72 -14.46 -25.62
C ASN A 29 2.24 -13.86 -24.29
N THR A 30 2.02 -12.55 -24.28
CA THR A 30 1.73 -11.75 -23.09
C THR A 30 0.29 -11.89 -22.59
N PHE A 31 -0.56 -12.61 -23.32
CA PHE A 31 -1.92 -12.96 -22.89
C PHE A 31 -2.22 -14.46 -23.12
N PRO A 32 -2.65 -15.21 -22.09
CA PRO A 32 -2.73 -14.77 -20.69
C PRO A 32 -1.32 -14.48 -20.10
N PRO A 33 -1.18 -13.60 -19.08
CA PRO A 33 0.13 -13.19 -18.55
C PRO A 33 1.07 -14.33 -18.17
N SER A 34 0.54 -15.39 -17.59
CA SER A 34 1.30 -16.60 -17.22
C SER A 34 2.01 -17.27 -18.42
N SER A 35 1.57 -17.02 -19.65
CA SER A 35 2.21 -17.50 -20.89
C SER A 35 3.43 -16.69 -21.32
N GLY A 36 3.69 -15.55 -20.67
CA GLY A 36 4.78 -14.65 -21.02
C GLY A 36 6.13 -15.37 -21.09
N GLN A 37 6.86 -15.12 -22.17
CA GLN A 37 8.20 -15.67 -22.41
C GLN A 37 9.05 -14.69 -23.24
N PHE A 38 10.37 -14.73 -23.08
CA PHE A 38 11.24 -13.87 -23.89
C PHE A 38 11.12 -14.19 -25.38
N ALA A 39 11.12 -13.15 -26.22
CA ALA A 39 11.06 -13.29 -27.67
C ALA A 39 12.29 -14.04 -28.21
N ASP A 40 13.47 -13.68 -27.68
CA ASP A 40 14.78 -14.30 -27.93
C ASP A 40 15.39 -14.80 -26.61
N THR A 41 15.09 -16.04 -26.25
CA THR A 41 15.63 -16.67 -25.03
C THR A 41 17.16 -16.82 -25.09
N GLY A 42 17.74 -17.03 -26.28
CA GLY A 42 19.18 -17.21 -26.45
C GLY A 42 19.97 -15.97 -26.04
N ARG A 43 19.45 -14.79 -26.37
CA ARG A 43 20.02 -13.50 -25.94
C ARG A 43 19.67 -13.16 -24.49
N MET A 44 18.44 -13.42 -24.06
CA MET A 44 17.95 -12.94 -22.76
C MET A 44 18.44 -13.78 -21.57
N GLN A 45 18.58 -15.11 -21.73
CA GLN A 45 19.07 -15.98 -20.65
C GLN A 45 20.45 -15.58 -20.09
N PRO A 46 21.51 -15.38 -20.89
CA PRO A 46 22.82 -14.99 -20.34
C PRO A 46 22.77 -13.60 -19.68
N LEU A 47 21.98 -12.67 -20.20
CA LEU A 47 21.79 -11.35 -19.60
C LEU A 47 21.09 -11.44 -18.24
N VAL A 48 19.95 -12.12 -18.18
CA VAL A 48 19.13 -12.33 -16.98
C VAL A 48 19.91 -13.06 -15.90
N ASN A 49 20.67 -14.10 -16.25
CA ASN A 49 21.55 -14.80 -15.32
C ASN A 49 22.67 -13.90 -14.78
N TRP A 50 23.24 -13.05 -15.64
CA TRP A 50 24.27 -12.11 -15.20
C TRP A 50 23.71 -11.03 -14.26
N LEU A 51 22.52 -10.48 -14.55
CA LEU A 51 21.86 -9.52 -13.67
C LEU A 51 21.61 -10.14 -12.29
N ALA A 52 21.11 -11.38 -12.26
CA ALA A 52 20.89 -12.12 -11.02
C ALA A 52 22.19 -12.33 -10.22
N SER A 53 23.29 -12.71 -10.88
CA SER A 53 24.57 -12.98 -10.20
C SER A 53 25.20 -11.74 -9.57
N VAL A 54 24.86 -10.54 -10.05
CA VAL A 54 25.33 -9.27 -9.49
C VAL A 54 24.27 -8.55 -8.64
N GLY A 55 23.12 -9.18 -8.38
CA GLY A 55 22.03 -8.60 -7.59
C GLY A 55 21.38 -7.37 -8.22
N SER A 56 21.38 -7.28 -9.55
CA SER A 56 20.78 -6.19 -10.30
C SER A 56 19.32 -6.47 -10.67
N ASP A 57 18.60 -5.41 -11.05
CA ASP A 57 17.19 -5.45 -11.43
C ASP A 57 17.03 -5.52 -12.95
N PHE A 58 15.90 -6.02 -13.43
CA PHE A 58 15.51 -5.98 -14.84
C PHE A 58 14.71 -4.72 -15.13
N ILE A 59 15.03 -3.97 -16.20
CA ILE A 59 14.26 -2.79 -16.59
C ILE A 59 13.46 -3.08 -17.85
N CYS A 60 12.15 -2.82 -17.80
CA CYS A 60 11.24 -2.93 -18.93
C CYS A 60 10.43 -1.64 -19.08
N ASN A 61 10.40 -1.07 -20.28
CA ASN A 61 9.57 0.08 -20.63
C ASN A 61 8.20 -0.46 -21.04
N ILE A 62 7.18 -0.16 -20.24
CA ILE A 62 5.83 -0.73 -20.38
C ILE A 62 4.85 0.41 -20.65
N TYR A 63 4.25 0.39 -21.83
CA TYR A 63 3.32 1.41 -22.28
C TYR A 63 1.94 0.81 -22.57
N PRO A 64 1.02 0.81 -21.58
CA PRO A 64 -0.35 0.37 -21.76
C PRO A 64 -1.06 1.06 -22.94
N TYR A 65 -0.72 2.32 -23.25
CA TYR A 65 -1.26 3.06 -24.38
C TYR A 65 -1.07 2.31 -25.71
N PHE A 66 0.14 1.83 -26.02
CA PHE A 66 0.40 1.14 -27.28
C PHE A 66 -0.31 -0.22 -27.36
N THR A 67 -0.39 -0.94 -26.23
CA THR A 67 -1.12 -2.22 -26.19
C THR A 67 -2.63 -2.01 -26.34
N TYR A 68 -3.18 -0.95 -25.74
CA TYR A 68 -4.56 -0.52 -25.95
C TYR A 68 -4.84 -0.20 -27.42
N MET A 69 -4.02 0.66 -28.03
CA MET A 69 -4.20 1.09 -29.42
C MET A 69 -4.10 -0.06 -30.43
N ASN A 70 -3.24 -1.05 -30.17
CA ASN A 70 -3.02 -2.20 -31.04
C ASN A 70 -3.89 -3.41 -30.70
N SER A 71 -4.88 -3.26 -29.81
CA SER A 71 -5.71 -4.37 -29.33
C SER A 71 -6.89 -4.73 -30.24
N ASN A 72 -7.13 -3.98 -31.33
CA ASN A 72 -8.34 -4.10 -32.15
C ASN A 72 -9.62 -4.08 -31.28
N GLU A 73 -9.71 -3.08 -30.39
CA GLU A 73 -10.84 -2.84 -29.47
C GLU A 73 -11.07 -3.91 -28.38
N GLN A 74 -10.18 -4.92 -28.28
CA GLN A 74 -10.27 -5.94 -27.22
C GLN A 74 -9.95 -5.38 -25.83
N ILE A 75 -9.17 -4.30 -25.76
CA ILE A 75 -8.83 -3.62 -24.51
C ILE A 75 -9.64 -2.34 -24.40
N THR A 76 -10.35 -2.17 -23.29
CA THR A 76 -11.09 -0.93 -23.02
C THR A 76 -10.14 0.21 -22.64
N LEU A 77 -10.56 1.44 -22.94
CA LEU A 77 -9.84 2.64 -22.56
C LEU A 77 -9.62 2.74 -21.04
N GLN A 78 -10.57 2.28 -20.23
CA GLN A 78 -10.44 2.25 -18.76
C GLN A 78 -9.35 1.29 -18.29
N PHE A 79 -9.22 0.12 -18.93
CA PHE A 79 -8.19 -0.86 -18.59
C PHE A 79 -6.79 -0.36 -18.99
N GLY A 80 -6.69 0.27 -20.16
CA GLY A 80 -5.47 0.93 -20.65
C GLY A 80 -5.04 2.12 -19.77
N ARG A 81 -5.99 2.96 -19.33
CA ARG A 81 -5.74 4.09 -18.40
C ARG A 81 -5.59 3.67 -16.93
N LEU A 82 -5.47 2.36 -16.67
CA LEU A 82 -5.24 1.79 -15.35
C LEU A 82 -6.34 2.13 -14.33
N GLU A 83 -7.55 2.43 -14.81
CA GLU A 83 -8.68 2.89 -14.01
C GLU A 83 -9.51 1.73 -13.48
N SER A 84 -9.90 0.82 -14.38
CA SER A 84 -10.74 -0.33 -14.02
C SER A 84 -10.71 -1.43 -15.08
N GLY A 85 -11.07 -2.63 -14.66
CA GLY A 85 -11.27 -3.80 -15.50
C GLY A 85 -11.17 -5.08 -14.67
N SER A 86 -11.40 -6.22 -15.33
CA SER A 86 -11.28 -7.53 -14.71
C SER A 86 -11.05 -8.55 -15.81
N VAL A 87 -9.80 -8.97 -15.97
CA VAL A 87 -9.41 -10.00 -16.93
C VAL A 87 -8.77 -11.15 -16.18
N LYS A 88 -9.31 -12.36 -16.36
CA LYS A 88 -8.81 -13.57 -15.70
C LYS A 88 -7.76 -14.24 -16.58
N ASP A 89 -6.63 -14.60 -15.99
CA ASP A 89 -5.65 -15.49 -16.62
C ASP A 89 -6.21 -16.92 -16.63
N SER A 90 -6.31 -17.51 -17.83
CA SER A 90 -6.93 -18.81 -18.03
C SER A 90 -6.12 -19.98 -17.46
N ASN A 91 -4.82 -19.80 -17.21
CA ASN A 91 -3.94 -20.88 -16.80
C ASN A 91 -3.81 -21.00 -15.28
N ASN A 92 -3.80 -19.86 -14.57
CA ASN A 92 -3.61 -19.84 -13.11
C ASN A 92 -4.78 -19.19 -12.33
N GLY A 93 -5.75 -18.59 -13.03
CA GLY A 93 -6.94 -18.01 -12.42
C GLY A 93 -6.75 -16.63 -11.80
N GLU A 94 -5.56 -16.03 -11.90
CA GLU A 94 -5.28 -14.68 -11.39
C GLU A 94 -6.14 -13.63 -12.11
N ILE A 95 -6.60 -12.62 -11.36
CA ILE A 95 -7.48 -11.56 -11.89
C ILE A 95 -6.71 -10.24 -11.97
N TYR A 96 -6.60 -9.73 -13.19
CA TYR A 96 -5.94 -8.46 -13.49
C TYR A 96 -6.97 -7.36 -13.62
N THR A 97 -6.80 -6.31 -12.83
CA THR A 97 -7.73 -5.16 -12.78
C THR A 97 -7.23 -3.93 -13.54
N ASN A 98 -6.01 -3.97 -14.07
CA ASN A 98 -5.41 -2.95 -14.91
C ASN A 98 -4.37 -3.56 -15.86
N LEU A 99 -4.11 -2.89 -16.99
CA LEU A 99 -3.23 -3.39 -18.04
C LEU A 99 -1.75 -3.42 -17.61
N LEU A 100 -1.30 -2.51 -16.73
CA LEU A 100 0.07 -2.51 -16.21
C LEU A 100 0.38 -3.82 -15.46
N ALA A 101 -0.50 -4.24 -14.55
CA ALA A 101 -0.31 -5.49 -13.81
C ALA A 101 -0.27 -6.71 -14.74
N GLN A 102 -1.13 -6.72 -15.78
CA GLN A 102 -1.16 -7.77 -16.80
C GLN A 102 0.19 -7.85 -17.55
N GLN A 103 0.68 -6.71 -18.03
CA GLN A 103 1.95 -6.64 -18.78
C GLN A 103 3.15 -6.97 -17.88
N LEU A 104 3.17 -6.45 -16.66
CA LEU A 104 4.27 -6.67 -15.73
C LEU A 104 4.36 -8.14 -15.29
N ASP A 105 3.23 -8.81 -15.07
CA ASP A 105 3.24 -10.24 -14.74
C ASP A 105 3.59 -11.13 -15.92
N ALA A 106 3.38 -10.68 -17.17
CA ALA A 106 3.95 -11.36 -18.33
C ALA A 106 5.49 -11.29 -18.35
N VAL A 107 6.08 -10.18 -17.88
CA VAL A 107 7.55 -10.08 -17.68
C VAL A 107 8.00 -11.00 -16.56
N TYR A 108 7.30 -11.03 -15.43
CA TYR A 108 7.63 -11.95 -14.33
C TYR A 108 7.50 -13.42 -14.74
N ALA A 109 6.50 -13.79 -15.54
CA ALA A 109 6.37 -15.12 -16.11
C ALA A 109 7.57 -15.48 -16.99
N ALA A 110 8.00 -14.55 -17.88
CA ALA A 110 9.17 -14.75 -18.73
C ALA A 110 10.46 -14.96 -17.91
N LEU A 111 10.68 -14.14 -16.88
CA LEU A 111 11.80 -14.30 -15.95
C LEU A 111 11.74 -15.62 -15.17
N GLY A 112 10.55 -16.02 -14.74
CA GLY A 112 10.30 -17.29 -14.04
C GLY A 112 10.71 -18.51 -14.87
N ARG A 113 10.43 -18.50 -16.18
CA ARG A 113 10.85 -19.57 -17.12
C ARG A 113 12.36 -19.72 -17.23
N LEU A 114 13.11 -18.66 -16.94
CA LEU A 114 14.57 -18.65 -16.92
C LEU A 114 15.15 -18.96 -15.53
N GLY A 115 14.31 -19.33 -14.55
CA GLY A 115 14.70 -19.58 -13.16
C GLY A 115 14.89 -18.31 -12.33
N GLN A 116 14.57 -17.12 -12.85
CA GLN A 116 14.82 -15.83 -12.21
C GLN A 116 13.53 -15.13 -11.76
N GLY A 117 12.53 -15.90 -11.33
CA GLY A 117 11.21 -15.38 -10.91
C GLY A 117 11.24 -14.47 -9.68
N ASN A 118 12.37 -14.36 -8.98
CA ASN A 118 12.58 -13.45 -7.85
C ASN A 118 13.36 -12.18 -8.20
N MET A 119 13.76 -12.00 -9.47
CA MET A 119 14.39 -10.76 -9.90
C MET A 119 13.36 -9.62 -9.88
N ARG A 120 13.70 -8.47 -9.31
CA ARG A 120 12.83 -7.29 -9.35
C ARG A 120 12.77 -6.73 -10.76
N VAL A 121 11.58 -6.30 -11.17
CA VAL A 121 11.39 -5.55 -12.41
C VAL A 121 11.13 -4.09 -12.08
N VAL A 122 11.86 -3.20 -12.72
CA VAL A 122 11.63 -1.75 -12.73
C VAL A 122 10.92 -1.40 -14.02
N VAL A 123 9.82 -0.65 -13.92
CA VAL A 123 9.15 -0.08 -15.09
C VAL A 123 9.93 1.17 -15.50
N GLY A 124 10.79 1.02 -16.50
CA GLY A 124 11.78 2.04 -16.89
C GLY A 124 11.16 3.27 -17.51
N GLU A 125 10.05 3.07 -18.23
CA GLU A 125 9.24 4.13 -18.80
C GLU A 125 7.79 3.66 -18.89
N ILE A 126 6.87 4.58 -18.62
CA ILE A 126 5.43 4.41 -18.78
C ILE A 126 4.77 5.79 -18.81
N GLY A 127 3.70 5.94 -19.57
CA GLY A 127 2.92 7.17 -19.60
C GLY A 127 1.73 7.09 -20.52
N TRP A 128 1.10 8.24 -20.77
CA TRP A 128 0.03 8.40 -21.74
C TRP A 128 0.14 9.77 -22.43
N PRO A 129 0.07 9.85 -23.77
CA PRO A 129 0.30 11.08 -24.49
C PRO A 129 -0.92 12.01 -24.46
N THR A 130 -0.68 13.32 -24.51
CA THR A 130 -1.75 14.34 -24.46
C THR A 130 -2.25 14.81 -25.81
N SER A 131 -1.60 14.42 -26.91
CA SER A 131 -2.06 14.73 -28.27
C SER A 131 -1.35 13.82 -29.28
N GLY A 132 -1.77 13.90 -30.54
CA GLY A 132 -1.10 13.24 -31.67
C GLY A 132 -1.58 11.82 -31.98
N GLY A 133 -2.64 11.34 -31.32
CA GLY A 133 -3.27 10.04 -31.59
C GLY A 133 -4.70 9.93 -31.05
N THR A 134 -5.29 8.74 -31.18
CA THR A 134 -6.62 8.42 -30.62
C THR A 134 -6.58 8.41 -29.09
N ASP A 135 -7.64 8.94 -28.46
CA ASP A 135 -7.77 9.04 -27.00
C ASP A 135 -6.58 9.72 -26.30
N THR A 136 -5.92 10.64 -27.02
CA THR A 136 -4.84 11.47 -26.50
C THR A 136 -5.37 12.85 -26.15
N ASP A 137 -5.43 13.15 -24.86
CA ASP A 137 -5.77 14.46 -24.31
C ASP A 137 -5.18 14.60 -22.90
N THR A 138 -5.22 15.81 -22.34
CA THR A 138 -4.71 16.07 -21.00
C THR A 138 -5.48 15.34 -19.89
N ASN A 139 -6.77 15.05 -20.09
CA ASN A 139 -7.59 14.35 -19.10
C ASN A 139 -7.27 12.85 -19.07
N ASN A 140 -7.16 12.18 -20.22
CA ASN A 140 -6.74 10.80 -20.33
C ASN A 140 -5.32 10.59 -19.80
N ALA A 141 -4.40 11.49 -20.15
CA ALA A 141 -3.04 11.46 -19.62
C ALA A 141 -3.00 11.63 -18.10
N ARG A 142 -3.77 12.60 -17.56
CA ARG A 142 -3.91 12.81 -16.11
C ARG A 142 -4.47 11.58 -15.40
N ILE A 143 -5.51 10.96 -15.95
CA ILE A 143 -6.14 9.77 -15.35
C ILE A 143 -5.14 8.61 -15.31
N HIS A 144 -4.49 8.30 -16.44
CA HIS A 144 -3.50 7.24 -16.52
C HIS A 144 -2.33 7.48 -15.54
N ASN A 145 -1.69 8.65 -15.61
CA ASN A 145 -0.51 8.95 -14.79
C ASN A 145 -0.85 9.07 -13.29
N GLN A 146 -2.04 9.54 -12.92
CA GLN A 146 -2.45 9.56 -11.51
C GLN A 146 -2.74 8.15 -10.99
N ASN A 147 -3.40 7.31 -11.79
CA ASN A 147 -3.65 5.91 -11.43
C ASN A 147 -2.34 5.13 -11.32
N LEU A 148 -1.38 5.39 -12.19
CA LEU A 148 -0.04 4.84 -12.10
C LEU A 148 0.62 5.15 -10.76
N VAL A 149 0.61 6.41 -10.32
CA VAL A 149 1.17 6.80 -9.00
C VAL A 149 0.47 6.07 -7.86
N ASN A 150 -0.85 5.88 -7.95
CA ASN A 150 -1.62 5.16 -6.94
C ASN A 150 -1.27 3.66 -6.91
N LEU A 151 -1.07 3.05 -8.08
CA LEU A 151 -0.77 1.62 -8.24
C LEU A 151 0.68 1.26 -7.93
N ALA A 152 1.64 2.15 -8.19
CA ALA A 152 3.06 1.90 -7.97
C ALA A 152 3.42 1.57 -6.50
N ARG A 153 2.54 1.96 -5.56
CA ARG A 153 2.65 1.65 -4.13
C ARG A 153 2.18 0.24 -3.77
N GLY A 154 1.38 -0.38 -4.63
CA GLY A 154 0.96 -1.78 -4.52
C GLY A 154 1.88 -2.71 -5.31
N GLY A 155 1.38 -3.92 -5.54
CA GLY A 155 2.01 -4.91 -6.41
C GLY A 155 1.06 -5.42 -7.50
N THR A 156 1.44 -6.53 -8.10
CA THR A 156 0.64 -7.25 -9.11
C THR A 156 0.03 -8.52 -8.52
N PRO A 157 -0.92 -9.19 -9.20
CA PRO A 157 -1.42 -10.50 -8.76
C PRO A 157 -0.32 -11.53 -8.45
N LEU A 158 0.72 -11.67 -9.30
CA LEU A 158 1.84 -12.58 -9.00
C LEU A 158 2.80 -12.06 -7.92
N LYS A 159 2.87 -10.74 -7.71
CA LYS A 159 3.79 -10.08 -6.78
C LYS A 159 3.07 -9.03 -5.90
N PRO A 160 2.09 -9.42 -5.06
CA PRO A 160 1.16 -8.48 -4.42
C PRO A 160 1.82 -7.54 -3.41
N ASN A 161 2.95 -7.96 -2.82
CA ASN A 161 3.69 -7.20 -1.81
C ASN A 161 4.95 -6.52 -2.35
N TRP A 162 5.11 -6.47 -3.67
CA TRP A 162 6.31 -5.91 -4.31
C TRP A 162 5.94 -4.56 -4.91
N GLY A 163 6.36 -3.48 -4.23
CA GLY A 163 6.23 -2.13 -4.77
C GLY A 163 6.81 -2.05 -6.18
N ILE A 164 6.10 -1.39 -7.09
CA ILE A 164 6.47 -1.32 -8.50
C ILE A 164 7.29 -0.04 -8.72
N GLN A 165 8.61 -0.15 -8.68
CA GLN A 165 9.47 0.98 -9.01
C GLN A 165 9.25 1.37 -10.48
N THR A 166 8.85 2.63 -10.69
CA THR A 166 8.33 3.11 -11.96
C THR A 166 8.84 4.52 -12.24
N TYR A 167 9.12 4.82 -13.51
CA TYR A 167 9.46 6.16 -13.96
C TYR A 167 8.45 6.63 -15.03
N ILE A 168 7.81 7.77 -14.78
CA ILE A 168 6.87 8.37 -15.72
C ILE A 168 7.65 8.99 -16.87
N PHE A 169 7.32 8.56 -18.09
CA PHE A 169 7.78 9.16 -19.32
C PHE A 169 6.74 10.21 -19.77
N ALA A 170 7.04 11.51 -19.77
CA ALA A 170 8.29 12.15 -19.35
C ALA A 170 8.04 13.49 -18.64
N MET A 171 9.11 14.16 -18.20
CA MET A 171 8.98 15.46 -17.53
C MET A 171 8.39 16.52 -18.47
N PHE A 172 8.91 16.65 -19.69
CA PHE A 172 8.52 17.68 -20.65
C PHE A 172 8.15 17.08 -22.01
N ASP A 173 7.35 17.83 -22.76
CA ASP A 173 7.15 17.58 -24.19
C ASP A 173 8.47 17.80 -24.94
N GLU A 174 8.86 16.85 -25.78
CA GLU A 174 10.16 16.82 -26.46
C GLU A 174 10.00 17.22 -27.94
N ASN A 175 10.19 18.52 -28.22
CA ASN A 175 9.90 19.09 -29.54
C ASN A 175 10.80 18.59 -30.70
N GLN A 176 11.93 17.96 -30.40
CA GLN A 176 12.86 17.37 -31.37
C GLN A 176 12.51 15.92 -31.74
N LYS A 177 11.51 15.30 -31.11
CA LYS A 177 11.04 13.96 -31.47
C LYS A 177 10.33 13.94 -32.83
N ALA A 178 10.04 12.73 -33.33
CA ALA A 178 9.20 12.54 -34.51
C ALA A 178 7.83 13.24 -34.33
N ALA A 179 7.21 13.65 -35.44
CA ALA A 179 5.91 14.32 -35.39
C ALA A 179 4.80 13.42 -34.85
N GLY A 180 3.72 14.03 -34.35
CA GLY A 180 2.57 13.32 -33.79
C GLY A 180 2.75 13.02 -32.31
N LEU A 181 2.45 11.78 -31.93
CA LEU A 181 2.40 11.29 -30.55
C LEU A 181 3.67 11.59 -29.74
N GLU A 182 4.83 11.38 -30.36
CA GLU A 182 6.14 11.40 -29.70
C GLU A 182 6.53 12.76 -29.10
N LYS A 183 5.86 13.85 -29.50
CA LYS A 183 6.11 15.19 -28.94
C LYS A 183 5.29 15.51 -27.69
N SER A 184 4.39 14.63 -27.26
CA SER A 184 3.28 15.01 -26.36
C SER A 184 3.15 14.17 -25.09
N TRP A 185 4.25 13.60 -24.59
CA TRP A 185 4.29 12.74 -23.40
C TRP A 185 4.55 13.48 -22.08
N GLY A 186 4.91 14.76 -22.14
CA GLY A 186 5.33 15.54 -21.00
C GLY A 186 4.24 15.77 -19.96
N LEU A 187 4.64 15.77 -18.69
CA LEU A 187 3.85 16.29 -17.56
C LEU A 187 3.78 17.83 -17.57
N TYR A 188 4.83 18.49 -18.06
CA TYR A 188 5.00 19.94 -18.03
C TYR A 188 5.21 20.51 -19.44
N ASN A 189 4.78 21.76 -19.62
CA ASN A 189 5.06 22.51 -20.84
C ASN A 189 6.51 23.06 -20.79
N PRO A 190 7.35 22.79 -21.81
CA PRO A 190 8.76 23.19 -21.79
C PRO A 190 8.99 24.70 -21.94
N ARG A 191 7.99 25.48 -22.39
CA ARG A 191 8.14 26.93 -22.62
C ARG A 191 7.94 27.74 -21.35
N ASN A 192 7.03 27.32 -20.47
CA ASN A 192 6.64 28.09 -19.29
C ASN A 192 6.70 27.27 -17.98
N PHE A 193 7.14 26.01 -18.05
CA PHE A 193 7.27 25.09 -16.91
C PHE A 193 5.98 24.83 -16.12
N GLN A 194 4.83 25.22 -16.69
CA GLN A 194 3.53 24.94 -16.08
C GLN A 194 3.15 23.48 -16.32
N ALA A 195 2.53 22.86 -15.33
CA ALA A 195 1.99 21.52 -15.46
C ALA A 195 0.89 21.51 -16.53
N LYS A 196 0.92 20.54 -17.45
CA LYS A 196 -0.15 20.31 -18.42
C LYS A 196 -1.41 19.78 -17.75
N TYR A 197 -1.24 19.09 -16.62
CA TYR A 197 -2.27 18.58 -15.74
C TYR A 197 -1.67 18.26 -14.37
N THR A 198 -2.48 18.31 -13.32
CA THR A 198 -2.03 18.05 -11.94
C THR A 198 -1.84 16.56 -11.68
N ILE A 199 -0.66 16.17 -11.20
CA ILE A 199 -0.36 14.85 -10.63
C ILE A 199 0.07 15.01 -9.18
N ASN A 200 -0.51 14.21 -8.29
CA ASN A 200 -0.08 14.12 -6.91
C ASN A 200 0.86 12.94 -6.74
N PHE A 201 2.17 13.21 -6.71
CA PHE A 201 3.24 12.22 -6.45
C PHE A 201 3.29 11.74 -4.98
N GLY A 202 2.54 12.41 -4.10
CA GLY A 202 2.31 11.95 -2.73
C GLY A 202 3.38 12.33 -1.72
N ASN A 203 3.95 13.54 -1.82
CA ASN A 203 4.67 14.19 -0.71
C ASN A 203 3.74 14.70 0.40
N SER A 204 2.56 14.08 0.59
CA SER A 204 1.75 14.27 1.79
C SER A 204 0.93 13.00 2.08
N PRO A 205 1.06 12.41 3.27
CA PRO A 205 0.02 11.54 3.79
C PRO A 205 -1.18 12.43 4.14
N ILE A 206 -2.32 12.24 3.46
CA ILE A 206 -3.64 12.91 3.63
C ILE A 206 -3.79 14.25 2.87
N LEU A 207 -4.95 14.45 2.19
CA LEU A 207 -5.77 15.68 2.14
C LEU A 207 -6.81 15.67 0.98
N SER A 208 -7.62 14.62 0.87
CA SER A 208 -8.93 14.79 0.22
C SER A 208 -10.03 14.33 1.16
N ASN A 209 -11.06 15.15 1.28
CA ASN A 209 -12.33 14.80 1.92
C ASN A 209 -13.32 14.21 0.90
N ARG A 210 -12.82 13.76 -0.25
CA ARG A 210 -13.62 13.43 -1.43
C ARG A 210 -13.03 12.24 -2.15
N ILE A 211 -13.88 11.25 -2.39
CA ILE A 211 -13.67 10.16 -3.34
C ILE A 211 -14.40 10.60 -4.62
N THR A 212 -13.70 10.72 -5.74
CA THR A 212 -14.30 11.06 -7.04
C THR A 212 -14.52 9.80 -7.88
N GLN A 213 -15.37 9.90 -8.90
CA GLN A 213 -15.58 8.81 -9.87
C GLN A 213 -14.22 8.30 -10.41
N GLY A 214 -14.04 6.98 -10.41
CA GLY A 214 -12.79 6.31 -10.79
C GLY A 214 -11.76 6.14 -9.66
N MET A 215 -11.95 6.76 -8.48
CA MET A 215 -11.06 6.55 -7.34
C MET A 215 -11.37 5.25 -6.60
N ARG A 216 -10.32 4.47 -6.31
CA ARG A 216 -10.38 3.25 -5.50
C ARG A 216 -9.72 3.45 -4.14
N LEU A 217 -10.45 3.11 -3.07
CA LEU A 217 -9.84 2.88 -1.76
C LEU A 217 -9.46 1.41 -1.65
N SER A 218 -8.16 1.13 -1.51
CA SER A 218 -7.63 -0.19 -1.17
C SER A 218 -7.53 -0.34 0.34
N SER A 219 -7.31 -1.55 0.84
CA SER A 219 -7.08 -1.80 2.27
C SER A 219 -6.09 -0.80 2.88
N GLY A 220 -6.48 -0.13 3.96
CA GLY A 220 -5.71 0.90 4.65
C GLY A 220 -5.88 2.32 4.09
N HIS A 221 -6.46 2.50 2.91
CA HIS A 221 -6.76 3.82 2.36
C HIS A 221 -7.94 4.48 3.07
N PHE A 222 -7.91 5.81 3.17
CA PHE A 222 -8.98 6.58 3.79
C PHE A 222 -9.09 8.00 3.26
N VAL A 223 -10.27 8.60 3.44
CA VAL A 223 -10.51 10.04 3.31
C VAL A 223 -10.93 10.62 4.66
N LYS A 224 -10.64 11.89 4.91
CA LYS A 224 -11.03 12.58 6.16
C LYS A 224 -11.97 13.74 5.86
N SER A 225 -12.98 13.95 6.70
CA SER A 225 -13.83 15.15 6.63
C SER A 225 -12.99 16.43 6.73
N LYS A 226 -13.51 17.57 6.24
CA LYS A 226 -12.78 18.85 6.27
C LYS A 226 -12.31 19.24 7.67
N ASN A 227 -13.14 18.99 8.68
CA ASN A 227 -12.84 19.24 10.09
C ASN A 227 -11.96 18.16 10.75
N GLN A 228 -11.52 17.14 9.99
CA GLN A 228 -10.68 16.02 10.46
C GLN A 228 -11.33 15.13 11.55
N VAL A 229 -12.63 15.33 11.83
CA VAL A 229 -13.38 14.59 12.86
C VAL A 229 -13.87 13.24 12.37
N TYR A 230 -14.02 13.02 11.06
CA TYR A 230 -14.48 11.75 10.50
C TYR A 230 -13.45 11.20 9.53
N LYS A 231 -13.22 9.90 9.59
CA LYS A 231 -12.33 9.17 8.70
C LYS A 231 -13.09 8.00 8.08
N PHE A 232 -13.17 7.99 6.76
CA PHE A 232 -13.83 6.94 5.99
C PHE A 232 -12.76 6.03 5.39
N THR A 233 -12.66 4.80 5.88
CA THR A 233 -11.53 3.88 5.65
C THR A 233 -11.99 2.58 5.02
N MET A 234 -11.25 2.11 4.01
CA MET A 234 -11.34 0.73 3.56
C MET A 234 -10.45 -0.13 4.45
N GLN A 235 -11.04 -0.98 5.27
CA GLN A 235 -10.34 -1.84 6.21
C GLN A 235 -9.86 -3.13 5.53
N ALA A 236 -8.95 -3.85 6.18
CA ALA A 236 -8.29 -5.04 5.62
C ALA A 236 -9.20 -6.27 5.56
N ASP A 237 -10.29 -6.26 6.31
CA ASP A 237 -11.37 -7.25 6.32
C ASP A 237 -12.46 -6.96 5.26
N CYS A 238 -12.16 -6.06 4.31
CA CYS A 238 -13.07 -5.60 3.26
C CYS A 238 -14.27 -4.78 3.74
N ASN A 239 -14.24 -4.26 4.98
CA ASN A 239 -15.25 -3.32 5.45
C ASN A 239 -14.92 -1.88 5.06
N LEU A 240 -15.93 -1.16 4.57
CA LEU A 240 -15.85 0.28 4.33
C LEU A 240 -16.50 1.02 5.49
N VAL A 241 -15.68 1.62 6.37
CA VAL A 241 -16.12 2.11 7.68
C VAL A 241 -15.88 3.61 7.81
N LEU A 242 -16.93 4.35 8.16
CA LEU A 242 -16.85 5.73 8.64
C LEU A 242 -16.69 5.69 10.17
N HIS A 243 -15.59 6.23 10.69
CA HIS A 243 -15.39 6.37 12.13
C HIS A 243 -15.04 7.81 12.49
N GLN A 244 -15.54 8.26 13.63
CA GLN A 244 -15.19 9.55 14.20
C GLN A 244 -13.78 9.46 14.80
N THR A 245 -12.82 10.23 14.29
CA THR A 245 -11.42 10.28 14.72
C THR A 245 -11.18 11.13 15.96
N ALA A 246 -12.20 11.83 16.48
CA ALA A 246 -12.06 12.67 17.66
C ALA A 246 -13.09 12.32 18.74
N SER A 247 -12.59 11.61 19.75
CA SER A 247 -12.80 11.95 21.15
C SER A 247 -11.41 11.95 21.79
N ASP A 248 -11.17 12.83 22.76
CA ASP A 248 -9.97 12.93 23.57
C ASP A 248 -9.84 11.79 24.61
N GLY A 249 -10.51 10.66 24.36
CA GLY A 249 -10.53 9.54 25.28
C GLY A 249 -9.21 8.77 25.34
N TYR A 250 -8.86 8.30 26.52
CA TYR A 250 -7.66 7.53 26.79
C TYR A 250 -7.87 6.59 27.98
N LEU A 251 -7.16 5.48 28.01
CA LEU A 251 -6.97 4.70 29.24
C LEU A 251 -5.68 5.18 29.91
N GLU A 252 -5.75 5.45 31.21
CA GLU A 252 -4.59 5.73 32.06
C GLU A 252 -4.54 4.71 33.21
N LEU A 253 -3.38 4.08 33.39
CA LEU A 253 -3.04 3.41 34.64
C LEU A 253 -2.40 4.47 35.55
N GLN A 254 -3.16 4.91 36.54
CA GLN A 254 -2.80 6.01 37.42
C GLN A 254 -1.72 5.60 38.43
N SER A 255 -1.07 6.59 39.03
CA SER A 255 -0.04 6.36 40.06
C SER A 255 -0.55 5.67 41.32
N ASP A 256 -1.87 5.62 41.51
CA ASP A 256 -2.55 4.96 42.63
C ASP A 256 -2.95 3.50 42.32
N GLY A 257 -2.60 2.99 41.14
CA GLY A 257 -2.89 1.62 40.74
C GLY A 257 -4.31 1.39 40.22
N ASN A 258 -5.05 2.46 39.88
CA ASN A 258 -6.35 2.37 39.25
C ASN A 258 -6.23 2.52 37.72
N ALA A 259 -6.89 1.65 36.96
CA ALA A 259 -6.98 1.78 35.50
C ALA A 259 -8.28 2.47 35.13
N VAL A 260 -8.18 3.66 34.54
CA VAL A 260 -9.33 4.54 34.29
C VAL A 260 -9.43 4.87 32.81
N VAL A 261 -10.63 4.73 32.25
CA VAL A 261 -10.94 5.22 30.89
C VAL A 261 -11.51 6.63 31.01
N TYR A 262 -10.84 7.59 30.39
CA TYR A 262 -11.24 8.98 30.28
C TYR A 262 -11.89 9.29 28.94
N SER A 263 -12.78 10.28 28.92
CA SER A 263 -13.30 10.95 27.72
C SER A 263 -13.70 12.38 28.12
N GLY A 264 -13.21 13.40 27.42
CA GLY A 264 -13.38 14.81 27.81
C GLY A 264 -12.52 15.22 29.01
N GLY A 265 -11.50 14.43 29.38
CA GLY A 265 -10.86 14.53 30.70
C GLY A 265 -11.74 14.02 31.87
N VAL A 266 -12.93 13.47 31.59
CA VAL A 266 -13.85 12.91 32.59
C VAL A 266 -13.70 11.39 32.64
N ALA A 267 -13.57 10.81 33.83
CA ALA A 267 -13.54 9.36 34.02
C ALA A 267 -14.90 8.74 33.64
N ARG A 268 -14.89 7.76 32.75
CA ARG A 268 -16.07 7.04 32.25
C ARG A 268 -16.18 5.62 32.78
N TRP A 269 -15.06 5.03 33.16
CA TRP A 269 -14.98 3.70 33.76
C TRP A 269 -13.68 3.59 34.58
N ALA A 270 -13.71 2.84 35.68
CA ALA A 270 -12.54 2.53 36.50
C ALA A 270 -12.53 1.05 36.88
N SER A 271 -11.33 0.50 37.14
CA SER A 271 -11.17 -0.88 37.58
C SER A 271 -11.47 -1.13 39.05
N ASP A 272 -11.68 -0.07 39.84
CA ASP A 272 -11.92 -0.10 41.29
C ASP A 272 -10.83 -0.86 42.07
N THR A 273 -9.58 -0.76 41.61
CA THR A 273 -8.40 -1.41 42.21
C THR A 273 -7.62 -0.49 43.15
N LEU A 274 -8.13 0.71 43.41
CA LEU A 274 -7.52 1.70 44.30
C LEU A 274 -7.25 1.11 45.70
N GLY A 275 -6.05 1.33 46.22
CA GLY A 275 -5.69 1.02 47.62
C GLY A 275 -5.65 -0.46 47.99
N ARG A 276 -5.71 -1.40 47.04
CA ARG A 276 -5.56 -2.83 47.33
C ARG A 276 -4.07 -3.20 47.42
N ASN A 277 -3.55 -3.22 48.66
CA ASN A 277 -2.30 -3.82 49.17
C ASN A 277 -0.93 -3.58 48.48
N ASP A 278 -0.87 -2.78 47.42
CA ASP A 278 0.34 -2.21 46.79
C ASP A 278 0.04 -1.56 45.41
N GLY A 279 -1.19 -1.68 44.91
CA GLY A 279 -1.63 -1.02 43.67
C GLY A 279 -1.18 -1.76 42.40
N ALA A 280 -1.91 -1.56 41.29
CA ALA A 280 -1.51 -2.14 40.00
C ALA A 280 -0.30 -1.39 39.42
N HIS A 281 0.83 -2.09 39.28
CA HIS A 281 2.04 -1.55 38.65
C HIS A 281 2.05 -1.72 37.14
N HIS A 282 1.44 -2.80 36.64
CA HIS A 282 1.30 -3.03 35.21
C HIS A 282 0.03 -3.83 34.88
N ILE A 283 -0.48 -3.62 33.67
CA ILE A 283 -1.56 -4.42 33.07
C ILE A 283 -0.92 -5.26 31.99
N ASP A 284 -0.65 -6.52 32.29
CA ASP A 284 -0.23 -7.46 31.28
C ASP A 284 -1.46 -8.00 30.58
N VAL A 285 -1.28 -8.37 29.32
CA VAL A 285 -2.23 -9.25 28.70
C VAL A 285 -1.44 -10.47 28.26
N GLN A 286 -1.81 -11.58 28.88
CA GLN A 286 -1.06 -12.83 28.87
C GLN A 286 -1.17 -13.55 27.51
N ASP A 287 -0.55 -14.73 27.36
CA ASP A 287 -0.59 -15.55 26.12
C ASP A 287 -1.84 -16.44 26.02
N ASP A 288 -2.53 -16.69 27.14
CA ASP A 288 -3.77 -17.46 27.20
C ASP A 288 -4.97 -16.58 26.82
N GLY A 289 -5.12 -15.48 27.52
CA GLY A 289 -4.50 -14.23 27.22
C GLY A 289 -5.02 -13.13 28.15
N ASN A 290 -5.23 -13.53 29.39
CA ASN A 290 -6.01 -12.76 30.31
C ASN A 290 -5.44 -11.33 30.43
N VAL A 291 -6.26 -10.27 30.43
CA VAL A 291 -5.77 -8.93 30.78
C VAL A 291 -5.71 -8.89 32.31
N VAL A 292 -4.52 -8.97 32.87
CA VAL A 292 -4.28 -9.12 34.31
C VAL A 292 -3.50 -7.92 34.83
N MET A 293 -4.02 -7.32 35.88
CA MET A 293 -3.31 -6.33 36.70
C MET A 293 -2.44 -7.04 37.72
N TYR A 294 -1.20 -6.62 37.78
CA TYR A 294 -0.19 -7.11 38.69
C TYR A 294 0.35 -6.01 39.57
N ASN A 295 0.73 -6.36 40.79
CA ASN A 295 1.41 -5.46 41.69
C ASN A 295 2.94 -5.49 41.53
N GLU A 296 3.67 -4.77 42.39
CA GLU A 296 5.15 -4.66 42.34
C GLU A 296 5.83 -6.02 42.50
N ALA A 297 5.24 -6.91 43.29
CA ALA A 297 5.72 -8.27 43.53
C ALA A 297 5.38 -9.26 42.40
N ASN A 298 4.80 -8.80 41.28
CA ASN A 298 4.25 -9.63 40.20
C ASN A 298 3.13 -10.60 40.65
N ALA A 299 2.41 -10.29 41.73
CA ALA A 299 1.21 -11.01 42.12
C ALA A 299 -0.01 -10.43 41.39
N ALA A 300 -0.88 -11.30 40.86
CA ALA A 300 -2.09 -10.90 40.15
C ALA A 300 -3.14 -10.38 41.15
N ILE A 301 -3.62 -9.16 40.94
CA ILE A 301 -4.57 -8.49 41.86
C ILE A 301 -5.95 -8.25 41.22
N TRP A 302 -6.04 -8.30 39.88
CA TRP A 302 -7.29 -8.28 39.12
C TRP A 302 -7.09 -8.87 37.74
N ALA A 303 -8.11 -9.47 37.14
CA ALA A 303 -8.05 -10.05 35.81
C ALA A 303 -9.37 -9.89 35.05
N THR A 304 -9.32 -9.66 33.74
CA THR A 304 -10.53 -9.62 32.89
C THR A 304 -11.15 -10.99 32.69
N ASN A 305 -10.39 -12.05 32.95
CA ASN A 305 -10.65 -13.44 32.53
C ASN A 305 -10.88 -13.58 31.02
N THR A 306 -10.25 -12.73 30.22
CA THR A 306 -10.43 -12.65 28.75
C THR A 306 -9.13 -12.40 28.02
N SER A 307 -8.92 -13.10 26.91
CA SER A 307 -7.66 -13.80 26.78
C SER A 307 -6.78 -13.41 25.52
N ASN A 308 -6.06 -12.21 25.35
CA ASN A 308 -4.61 -12.00 24.89
C ASN A 308 -4.02 -10.55 24.54
N GLY A 309 -2.72 -10.23 24.84
CA GLY A 309 -1.83 -9.11 24.27
C GLY A 309 -1.42 -7.75 24.98
N ARG A 310 -0.23 -7.66 25.66
CA ARG A 310 0.35 -6.70 26.69
C ARG A 310 0.50 -5.16 26.45
N ILE A 311 0.26 -4.30 27.46
CA ILE A 311 0.62 -2.84 27.50
C ILE A 311 1.50 -2.51 28.75
N THR A 312 2.56 -1.69 28.63
CA THR A 312 3.47 -1.38 29.76
C THR A 312 3.12 -0.06 30.49
N GLN A 313 3.54 0.07 31.75
CA GLN A 313 3.38 1.30 32.57
C GLN A 313 3.92 2.56 31.85
N GLY A 314 3.18 3.67 31.92
CA GLY A 314 3.50 4.93 31.23
C GLY A 314 3.21 4.97 29.73
N LYS A 315 2.77 3.86 29.11
CA LYS A 315 2.29 3.86 27.72
C LYS A 315 0.79 4.15 27.66
N ARG A 316 0.45 5.16 26.85
CA ARG A 316 -0.92 5.49 26.45
C ARG A 316 -1.30 4.69 25.20
N LEU A 317 -2.48 4.06 25.21
CA LEU A 317 -3.14 3.57 24.01
C LEU A 317 -4.17 4.64 23.57
N SER A 318 -3.77 5.47 22.61
CA SER A 318 -4.63 6.52 22.04
C SER A 318 -5.61 5.93 21.03
N SER A 319 -6.65 6.70 20.67
CA SER A 319 -7.64 6.31 19.66
C SER A 319 -6.98 5.72 18.40
N GLY A 320 -7.40 4.51 18.03
CA GLY A 320 -6.90 3.75 16.89
C GLY A 320 -5.57 3.02 17.11
N GLN A 321 -4.92 3.20 18.27
CA GLN A 321 -3.77 2.39 18.67
C GLN A 321 -4.26 1.06 19.25
N PHE A 322 -3.46 0.02 19.04
CA PHE A 322 -3.76 -1.32 19.49
C PHE A 322 -2.49 -2.05 19.87
N VAL A 323 -2.66 -3.11 20.66
CA VAL A 323 -1.65 -4.13 20.87
C VAL A 323 -2.16 -5.44 20.30
N ASP A 324 -1.32 -6.10 19.53
CA ASP A 324 -1.56 -7.47 19.10
C ASP A 324 -0.83 -8.43 20.04
N SER A 325 -1.43 -9.60 20.27
CA SER A 325 -0.75 -10.74 20.86
C SER A 325 0.47 -11.14 20.00
N LYS A 326 1.47 -11.81 20.59
CA LYS A 326 2.70 -12.17 19.85
C LYS A 326 2.44 -13.03 18.61
N ASN A 327 1.42 -13.90 18.69
CA ASN A 327 0.95 -14.73 17.57
C ASN A 327 -0.01 -13.99 16.62
N ARG A 328 -0.32 -12.71 16.87
CA ARG A 328 -1.25 -11.84 16.12
C ARG A 328 -2.68 -12.38 15.99
N VAL A 329 -3.05 -13.31 16.88
CA VAL A 329 -4.39 -13.89 16.93
C VAL A 329 -5.37 -12.97 17.65
N TYR A 330 -4.90 -12.14 18.58
CA TYR A 330 -5.75 -11.25 19.34
C TYR A 330 -5.27 -9.81 19.25
N ARG A 331 -6.22 -8.89 19.27
CA ARG A 331 -6.00 -7.45 19.20
C ARG A 331 -6.77 -6.74 20.29
N PHE A 332 -6.05 -6.06 21.18
CA PHE A 332 -6.62 -5.14 22.16
C PHE A 332 -6.49 -3.72 21.63
N ILE A 333 -7.61 -3.08 21.31
CA ILE A 333 -7.66 -1.80 20.59
C ILE A 333 -8.49 -0.77 21.34
N MET A 334 -7.95 0.44 21.47
CA MET A 334 -8.75 1.62 21.82
C MET A 334 -9.45 2.09 20.55
N GLN A 335 -10.74 1.77 20.41
CA GLN A 335 -11.53 2.16 19.26
C GLN A 335 -11.84 3.67 19.31
N ALA A 336 -12.16 4.22 18.14
CA ALA A 336 -12.32 5.66 18.00
C ALA A 336 -13.60 6.22 18.64
N ASP A 337 -14.54 5.34 18.97
CA ASP A 337 -15.79 5.61 19.69
C ASP A 337 -15.64 5.55 21.22
N CYS A 338 -14.41 5.66 21.73
CA CYS A 338 -14.08 5.50 23.16
C CYS A 338 -14.31 4.10 23.73
N ASN A 339 -14.50 3.07 22.90
CA ASN A 339 -14.64 1.71 23.37
C ASN A 339 -13.29 0.99 23.39
N LEU A 340 -12.91 0.42 24.52
CA LEU A 340 -11.74 -0.44 24.62
C LEU A 340 -12.19 -1.87 24.35
N VAL A 341 -11.65 -2.50 23.31
CA VAL A 341 -12.20 -3.76 22.77
C VAL A 341 -11.10 -4.79 22.54
N LEU A 342 -11.37 -6.04 22.92
CA LEU A 342 -10.56 -7.20 22.60
C LEU A 342 -11.20 -7.98 21.44
N TYR A 343 -10.43 -8.16 20.36
CA TYR A 343 -10.78 -8.97 19.20
C TYR A 343 -9.94 -10.23 19.13
N GLN A 344 -10.51 -11.27 18.52
CA GLN A 344 -9.80 -12.44 18.01
C GLN A 344 -9.96 -12.53 16.49
N THR A 345 -8.85 -12.71 15.78
CA THR A 345 -8.80 -12.88 14.32
C THR A 345 -9.68 -14.04 13.88
N ASN A 346 -10.51 -13.82 12.85
CA ASN A 346 -11.50 -14.76 12.30
C ASN A 346 -12.68 -15.14 13.22
N VAL A 347 -12.75 -14.61 14.45
CA VAL A 347 -13.87 -14.84 15.38
C VAL A 347 -14.66 -13.56 15.63
N GLY A 348 -13.98 -12.42 15.78
CA GLY A 348 -14.61 -11.13 16.02
C GLY A 348 -14.40 -10.65 17.46
N ARG A 349 -15.35 -9.85 17.97
CA ARG A 349 -15.24 -9.21 19.29
C ARG A 349 -15.44 -10.22 20.42
N LEU A 350 -14.45 -10.34 21.30
CA LEU A 350 -14.54 -11.19 22.49
C LEU A 350 -15.02 -10.43 23.72
N TRP A 351 -14.58 -9.18 23.89
CA TRP A 351 -14.95 -8.34 25.03
C TRP A 351 -14.91 -6.85 24.67
N ALA A 352 -15.71 -6.03 25.35
CA ALA A 352 -15.65 -4.58 25.25
C ALA A 352 -15.95 -3.91 26.60
N SER A 353 -15.35 -2.75 26.84
CA SER A 353 -15.64 -1.88 27.99
C SER A 353 -17.05 -1.29 27.95
N ASN A 354 -17.72 -1.36 26.80
CA ASN A 354 -19.04 -0.77 26.54
C ASN A 354 -19.12 0.74 26.81
N THR A 355 -17.99 1.43 26.72
CA THR A 355 -17.91 2.88 26.82
C THR A 355 -18.22 3.59 25.49
N HIS A 356 -18.57 2.81 24.45
CA HIS A 356 -19.09 3.34 23.19
C HIS A 356 -20.34 4.18 23.44
N ARG A 357 -20.37 5.40 22.89
CA ARG A 357 -21.53 6.32 22.96
C ARG A 357 -21.88 6.86 24.35
N ILE A 358 -21.03 6.74 25.38
CA ILE A 358 -21.12 7.56 26.60
C ILE A 358 -20.56 8.98 26.32
N ALA A 359 -20.79 9.49 25.12
CA ALA A 359 -20.48 10.82 24.67
C ALA A 359 -21.78 11.62 24.63
N SER A 360 -22.13 12.15 25.80
CA SER A 360 -22.91 13.36 26.12
C SER A 360 -23.35 13.16 27.58
N ASP A 361 -23.24 14.09 28.52
CA ASP A 361 -23.62 15.50 28.48
C ASP A 361 -22.67 16.32 29.37
N GLY A 362 -22.30 17.51 28.90
CA GLY A 362 -21.40 18.46 29.55
C GLY A 362 -20.98 19.52 28.55
#